data_AF-A0A8S1Y9E4-F1
#
_entry.id   AF-A0A8S1Y9E4-F1
#
_cell.length_a   1.000
_cell.length_b   1.000
_cell.length_c   1.000
_cell.angle_alpha   90.00
_cell.angle_beta   90.00
_cell.angle_gamma   90.00
#
_symmetry.space_group_name_H-M   'P 1'
#
loop_
_entity.id
_entity.type
_entity.pdbx_description
1 polymer ?
#
loop_
_entity_poly.entity_id
_entity_poly.type
_entity_poly.pdbx_seq_one_letter_code
_entity_poly.pdbx_strand_id
1 'polypeptide(L)'
;MSTIKKTLPRPKHQKCEICQKNFSLLLQQHQCKRCQRAVCCDCGRFKAIIVDYDLKTQHRCCIICRDEQLNIQDIIVKEQLSFNKNSLITKQWLRYCLQNVREQDLTDQYYMILGQSKKNLPASATEEMKSIPAIINQIRNQYNYSMKEFDYYLTKDLMDNMPSIFISSVLQCLLYQNPNIRCTQNLVQMVYFLLYFHSQPLVFYFLNFFREEISLGRFLDKNEKMEDAEIDFLQEIGKTNYLIEPTDLLYYRKYLERHAEKMLSNIFFNFVNVQCLLFIYDHVLKFRDYFELEKIAALLGSLYLNDFKQKGLDDEFFINQIIKNTKQSILKEYLSKEDRIRLNDKRQTYSKSEDIFLSQFQQRMDHQNETKQILYLLDDCILKRQPLNNHHKQLISQLNQKQQQIIIDLLKINQNKTKEQDESQLYHKIETHSNSSTQIKFDKSELVDQNKALMEDFI
;
A
#
# COMPACT_ATOMS: atom_id res chain seq x y z
N MET A 1 29.12 13.72 -12.19
CA MET A 1 29.13 13.35 -13.62
C MET A 1 27.83 12.63 -13.94
N SER A 2 26.90 13.25 -14.65
CA SER A 2 25.63 12.62 -15.03
C SER A 2 25.88 11.62 -16.16
N THR A 3 25.79 10.32 -15.86
CA THR A 3 25.72 9.29 -16.90
C THR A 3 24.50 9.58 -17.77
N ILE A 4 24.75 9.83 -19.06
CA ILE A 4 23.70 10.00 -20.07
C ILE A 4 22.98 8.65 -20.17
N LYS A 5 21.89 8.48 -19.40
CA LYS A 5 21.01 7.32 -19.53
C LYS A 5 20.51 7.31 -20.97
N LYS A 6 20.87 6.27 -21.75
CA LYS A 6 20.30 6.01 -23.06
C LYS A 6 18.77 6.11 -22.93
N THR A 7 18.17 7.10 -23.58
CA THR A 7 16.73 7.32 -23.50
C THR A 7 16.04 6.19 -24.24
N LEU A 8 15.45 5.26 -23.50
CA LEU A 8 14.50 4.29 -24.03
C LEU A 8 13.41 5.02 -24.84
N PRO A 9 12.89 4.40 -25.92
CA PRO A 9 11.81 4.99 -26.70
C PRO A 9 10.63 5.32 -25.78
N ARG A 10 10.20 6.58 -25.82
CA ARG A 10 9.14 7.08 -24.93
C ARG A 10 7.82 6.37 -25.27
N PRO A 11 7.03 5.95 -24.26
CA PRO A 11 5.70 5.42 -24.50
C PRO A 11 4.85 6.45 -25.25
N LYS A 12 4.22 6.03 -26.35
CA LYS A 12 3.22 6.84 -27.04
C LYS A 12 1.90 6.69 -26.30
N HIS A 13 1.36 7.79 -25.79
CA HIS A 13 0.04 7.83 -25.17
C HIS A 13 -0.99 8.20 -26.24
N GLN A 14 -2.24 7.77 -26.07
CA GLN A 14 -3.32 8.11 -27.00
C GLN A 14 -3.97 9.46 -26.67
N LYS A 15 -3.93 9.88 -25.39
CA LYS A 15 -4.61 11.07 -24.88
C LYS A 15 -3.71 11.88 -23.97
N CYS A 16 -3.95 13.19 -23.91
CA CYS A 16 -3.36 14.05 -22.90
C CYS A 16 -3.86 13.66 -21.51
N GLU A 17 -2.95 13.40 -20.57
CA GLU A 17 -3.29 12.99 -19.18
C GLU A 17 -3.94 14.11 -18.33
N ILE A 18 -4.14 15.30 -18.89
CA ILE A 18 -4.76 16.44 -18.20
C ILE A 18 -6.13 16.75 -18.80
N CYS A 19 -6.18 17.09 -20.08
CA CYS A 19 -7.43 17.48 -20.75
C CYS A 19 -8.12 16.33 -21.51
N GLN A 20 -7.54 15.12 -21.51
CA GLN A 20 -8.08 13.91 -22.15
C GLN A 20 -8.29 14.01 -23.68
N LYS A 21 -7.83 15.09 -24.33
CA LYS A 21 -7.85 15.22 -25.80
C LYS A 21 -6.95 14.17 -26.45
N ASN A 22 -7.42 13.54 -27.53
CA ASN A 22 -6.67 12.56 -28.30
C ASN A 22 -5.48 13.23 -28.99
N PHE A 23 -4.30 12.63 -28.89
CA PHE A 23 -3.15 13.03 -29.70
C PHE A 23 -3.38 12.62 -31.16
N SER A 24 -2.95 13.48 -32.07
CA SER A 24 -3.08 13.28 -33.52
C SER A 24 -1.92 13.98 -34.24
N LEU A 25 -1.89 13.94 -35.57
CA LEU A 25 -0.91 14.69 -36.35
C LEU A 25 -0.95 16.20 -36.06
N LEU A 26 -2.13 16.74 -35.75
CA LEU A 26 -2.34 18.16 -35.44
C LEU A 26 -2.13 18.47 -33.95
N LEU A 27 -2.36 17.50 -33.07
CA LEU A 27 -2.15 17.65 -31.62
C LEU A 27 -1.04 16.73 -31.15
N GLN A 28 0.19 17.24 -31.16
CA GLN A 28 1.38 16.47 -30.78
C GLN A 28 1.44 16.19 -29.28
N GLN A 29 2.02 15.04 -28.93
CA GLN A 29 2.35 14.67 -27.57
C GLN A 29 3.65 15.36 -27.12
N HIS A 30 3.59 16.02 -25.97
CA HIS A 30 4.77 16.48 -25.23
C HIS A 30 4.88 15.72 -23.90
N GLN A 31 6.05 15.78 -23.27
CA GLN A 31 6.28 15.20 -21.95
C GLN A 31 6.63 16.30 -20.95
N CYS A 32 5.92 16.32 -19.83
CA CYS A 32 6.27 17.17 -18.69
C CYS A 32 7.59 16.68 -18.07
N LYS A 33 8.61 17.53 -17.96
CA LYS A 33 9.90 17.12 -17.40
C LYS A 33 9.89 16.90 -15.89
N ARG A 34 8.90 17.44 -15.17
CA ARG A 34 8.73 17.29 -13.72
C ARG A 34 8.04 15.96 -13.35
N CYS A 35 6.81 15.74 -13.82
CA CYS A 35 6.01 14.55 -13.46
C CYS A 35 5.93 13.46 -14.56
N GLN A 36 6.64 13.64 -15.68
CA GLN A 36 6.66 12.72 -16.83
C GLN A 36 5.33 12.48 -17.55
N ARG A 37 4.26 13.22 -17.23
CA ARG A 37 2.97 13.12 -17.93
C ARG A 37 3.07 13.45 -19.42
N ALA A 38 2.34 12.73 -20.24
CA ALA A 38 2.03 13.04 -21.63
C ALA A 38 0.97 14.15 -21.70
N VAL A 39 1.35 15.30 -22.26
CA VAL A 39 0.52 16.50 -22.31
C VAL A 39 0.47 17.10 -23.71
N CYS A 40 -0.65 17.74 -24.06
CA CYS A 40 -0.74 18.53 -25.29
C CYS A 40 0.02 19.86 -25.16
N CYS A 41 0.15 20.56 -26.30
CA CYS A 41 0.74 21.90 -26.39
C CYS A 41 0.21 22.85 -25.30
N ASP A 42 -1.11 22.98 -25.18
CA ASP A 42 -1.77 23.91 -24.26
C ASP A 42 -1.51 23.56 -22.79
N CYS A 43 -1.68 22.27 -22.45
CA CYS A 43 -1.49 21.77 -21.09
C CYS A 43 -0.02 21.78 -20.66
N GLY A 44 0.91 21.77 -21.61
CA GLY A 44 2.36 21.78 -21.41
C GLY A 44 3.03 23.07 -21.86
N ARG A 45 2.31 24.20 -21.99
CA ARG A 45 2.88 25.45 -22.54
C ARG A 45 3.92 26.13 -21.65
N PHE A 46 4.01 25.71 -20.39
CA PHE A 46 4.82 26.36 -19.38
C PHE A 46 6.25 25.85 -19.38
N LYS A 47 7.17 26.71 -18.96
CA LYS A 47 8.57 26.37 -18.73
C LYS A 47 8.98 26.79 -17.33
N ALA A 48 9.71 25.93 -16.64
CA ALA A 48 10.22 26.18 -15.30
C ALA A 48 11.55 25.46 -15.07
N ILE A 49 12.31 25.90 -14.08
CA ILE A 49 13.48 25.16 -13.61
C ILE A 49 12.97 23.90 -12.90
N ILE A 50 13.50 22.73 -13.28
CA ILE A 50 13.07 21.44 -12.74
C ILE A 50 14.19 20.88 -11.87
N VAL A 51 13.92 20.81 -10.57
CA VAL A 51 14.80 20.19 -9.57
C VAL A 51 15.07 18.73 -9.94
N ASP A 52 16.32 18.29 -9.78
CA ASP A 52 16.80 16.93 -10.14
C ASP A 52 16.79 16.61 -11.65
N TYR A 53 16.61 17.63 -12.50
CA TYR A 53 16.78 17.49 -13.96
C TYR A 53 17.89 18.41 -14.48
N ASP A 54 17.66 19.71 -14.40
CA ASP A 54 18.63 20.73 -14.78
C ASP A 54 18.23 22.07 -14.15
N LEU A 55 19.13 22.60 -13.32
CA LEU A 55 18.93 23.85 -12.59
C LEU A 55 19.31 25.09 -13.39
N LYS A 56 19.92 24.92 -14.59
CA LYS A 56 20.44 26.03 -15.40
C LYS A 56 19.47 26.50 -16.46
N THR A 57 18.63 25.60 -16.99
CA THR A 57 17.70 25.94 -18.08
C THR A 57 16.26 25.64 -17.71
N GLN A 58 15.34 26.41 -18.29
CA GLN A 58 13.92 26.17 -18.10
C GLN A 58 13.42 25.06 -19.02
N HIS A 59 12.69 24.12 -18.45
CA HIS A 59 12.16 22.95 -19.13
C HIS A 59 10.64 22.95 -19.16
N ARG A 60 10.08 22.29 -20.17
CA ARG A 60 8.63 22.17 -20.33
C ARG A 60 8.00 21.46 -19.13
N CYS A 61 7.01 22.09 -18.50
CA CYS A 61 6.20 21.52 -17.44
C CYS A 61 4.71 21.63 -17.75
N CYS A 62 3.91 20.73 -17.16
CA CYS A 62 2.46 20.78 -17.32
C CYS A 62 1.82 21.80 -16.38
N ILE A 63 0.58 22.21 -16.68
CA ILE A 63 -0.18 23.18 -15.87
C ILE A 63 -0.24 22.79 -14.39
N ILE A 64 -0.58 21.54 -14.10
CA ILE A 64 -0.66 21.02 -12.73
C ILE A 64 0.69 21.15 -12.01
N CYS A 65 1.78 20.80 -12.70
CA CYS A 65 3.12 20.90 -12.14
C CYS A 65 3.58 22.33 -11.91
N ARG A 66 3.19 23.26 -12.79
CA ARG A 66 3.46 24.69 -12.62
C ARG A 66 2.72 25.21 -11.39
N ASP A 67 1.43 24.94 -11.28
CA ASP A 67 0.60 25.44 -10.18
C ASP A 67 1.09 24.91 -8.84
N GLU A 68 1.45 23.63 -8.78
CA GLU A 68 2.01 23.02 -7.58
C GLU A 68 3.37 23.62 -7.19
N GLN A 69 4.26 23.90 -8.16
CA GLN A 69 5.54 24.58 -7.89
C GLN A 69 5.31 25.98 -7.31
N LEU A 70 4.38 26.75 -7.89
CA LEU A 70 4.01 28.07 -7.38
C LEU A 70 3.44 27.98 -5.96
N ASN A 71 2.60 26.98 -5.70
CA ASN A 71 2.04 26.75 -4.38
C ASN A 71 3.10 26.37 -3.34
N ILE A 72 4.08 25.54 -3.71
CA ILE A 72 5.20 25.18 -2.83
C ILE A 72 5.97 26.45 -2.43
N GLN A 73 6.30 27.30 -3.39
CA GLN A 73 6.98 28.56 -3.12
C GLN A 73 6.15 29.51 -2.26
N ASP A 74 4.85 29.62 -2.55
CA ASP A 74 3.92 30.43 -1.75
C ASP A 74 3.86 29.96 -0.30
N ILE A 75 3.73 28.65 -0.06
CA ILE A 75 3.71 28.07 1.29
C ILE A 75 5.03 28.35 2.02
N ILE A 76 6.19 28.17 1.37
CA ILE A 76 7.49 28.45 1.99
C ILE A 76 7.58 29.90 2.46
N VAL A 77 7.20 30.85 1.61
CA VAL A 77 7.26 32.29 1.92
C VAL A 77 6.22 32.66 2.99
N LYS A 78 4.96 32.28 2.77
CA LYS A 78 3.83 32.64 3.63
C LYS A 78 3.98 32.08 5.04
N GLU A 79 4.37 30.81 5.16
CA GLU A 79 4.50 30.12 6.44
C GLU A 79 5.89 30.29 7.07
N GLN A 80 6.78 31.06 6.42
CA GLN A 80 8.15 31.34 6.87
C GLN A 80 8.94 30.05 7.13
N LEU A 81 8.87 29.12 6.18
CA LEU A 81 9.53 27.83 6.31
C LEU A 81 11.04 27.98 6.14
N SER A 82 11.78 27.35 7.03
CA SER A 82 13.23 27.27 6.98
C SER A 82 13.66 26.01 7.72
N PHE A 83 14.64 25.31 7.16
CA PHE A 83 15.17 24.12 7.79
C PHE A 83 15.75 24.43 9.19
N ASN A 84 15.37 23.63 10.18
CA ASN A 84 15.73 23.78 11.59
C ASN A 84 15.37 25.14 12.20
N LYS A 85 14.22 25.73 11.82
CA LYS A 85 13.69 26.96 12.43
C LYS A 85 12.18 26.87 12.61
N ASN A 86 11.66 27.58 13.61
CA ASN A 86 10.23 27.61 13.90
C ASN A 86 9.47 28.47 12.90
N SER A 87 8.61 27.83 12.12
CA SER A 87 7.67 28.43 11.16
C SER A 87 6.36 28.91 11.82
N LEU A 88 5.48 29.53 11.02
CA LEU A 88 4.10 29.80 11.45
C LEU A 88 3.28 28.51 11.65
N ILE A 89 3.54 27.48 10.84
CA ILE A 89 2.97 26.13 11.03
C ILE A 89 3.33 25.57 12.40
N THR A 90 4.55 25.81 12.88
CA THR A 90 4.96 25.40 14.25
C THR A 90 4.01 25.94 15.30
N LYS A 91 3.70 27.24 15.23
CA LYS A 91 2.81 27.90 16.20
C LYS A 91 1.40 27.33 16.13
N GLN A 92 0.92 27.00 14.93
CA GLN A 92 -0.36 26.36 14.74
C GLN A 92 -0.40 24.97 15.36
N TRP A 93 0.58 24.11 15.04
CA TRP A 93 0.64 22.74 15.53
C TRP A 93 0.86 22.68 17.05
N LEU A 94 1.68 23.57 17.60
CA LEU A 94 1.82 23.68 19.05
C LEU A 94 0.50 24.01 19.74
N ARG A 95 -0.40 24.81 19.15
CA ARG A 95 -1.73 25.06 19.73
C ARG A 95 -2.58 23.80 19.80
N TYR A 96 -2.39 22.85 18.89
CA TYR A 96 -3.09 21.57 18.95
C TYR A 96 -2.51 20.65 20.00
N CYS A 97 -1.24 20.76 20.37
CA CYS A 97 -0.57 19.86 21.29
C CYS A 97 -0.51 20.41 22.73
N LEU A 98 -0.21 21.69 22.88
CA LEU A 98 0.07 22.33 24.16
C LEU A 98 -1.23 22.81 24.82
N GLN A 99 -1.55 22.21 25.95
CA GLN A 99 -2.59 22.77 26.82
C GLN A 99 -2.03 23.80 27.81
N ASN A 100 -0.75 23.72 28.23
CA ASN A 100 -0.16 24.64 29.23
C ASN A 100 1.39 24.73 29.25
N VAL A 101 2.12 24.21 28.26
CA VAL A 101 3.60 24.22 28.29
C VAL A 101 4.13 25.42 27.51
N ARG A 102 5.21 26.07 27.99
CA ARG A 102 5.86 27.15 27.24
C ARG A 102 6.93 26.57 26.31
N GLU A 103 7.05 27.13 25.11
CA GLU A 103 8.07 26.74 24.13
C GLU A 103 9.51 26.81 24.70
N GLN A 104 9.78 27.77 25.58
CA GLN A 104 11.06 27.89 26.26
C GLN A 104 11.35 26.68 27.17
N ASP A 105 10.34 26.19 27.89
CA ASP A 105 10.51 25.04 28.79
C ASP A 105 10.88 23.78 28.00
N LEU A 106 10.27 23.59 26.82
CA LEU A 106 10.62 22.50 25.89
C LEU A 106 12.06 22.64 25.36
N THR A 107 12.47 23.87 25.08
CA THR A 107 13.82 24.19 24.60
C THR A 107 14.88 23.89 25.67
N ASP A 108 14.64 24.33 26.90
CA ASP A 108 15.54 24.11 28.03
C ASP A 108 15.65 22.61 28.34
N GLN A 109 14.52 21.90 28.34
CA GLN A 109 14.47 20.45 28.54
C GLN A 109 15.28 19.72 27.46
N TYR A 110 15.12 20.08 26.18
CA TYR A 110 15.86 19.48 25.08
C TYR A 110 17.38 19.63 25.26
N TYR A 111 17.86 20.85 25.53
CA TYR A 111 19.31 21.07 25.66
C TYR A 111 19.91 20.44 26.91
N MET A 112 19.14 20.33 28.00
CA MET A 112 19.52 19.55 29.17
C MET A 112 19.73 18.06 28.79
N ILE A 113 18.77 17.45 28.10
CA ILE A 113 18.84 16.05 27.63
C ILE A 113 19.99 15.86 26.64
N LEU A 114 20.18 16.79 25.72
CA LEU A 114 21.29 16.76 24.75
C LEU A 114 22.64 16.80 25.47
N GLY A 115 22.78 17.59 26.52
CA GLY A 115 23.98 17.64 27.35
C GLY A 115 24.28 16.31 28.05
N GLN A 116 23.24 15.67 28.62
CA GLN A 116 23.36 14.39 29.32
C GLN A 116 23.66 13.23 28.37
N SER A 117 22.96 13.17 27.24
CA SER A 117 23.11 12.10 26.25
C SER A 117 24.51 12.03 25.64
N LYS A 118 25.24 13.15 25.51
CA LYS A 118 26.61 13.16 24.97
C LYS A 118 27.59 12.25 25.72
N LYS A 119 27.35 12.00 27.01
CA LYS A 119 28.22 11.17 27.85
C LYS A 119 27.66 9.77 28.12
N ASN A 120 26.34 9.62 27.99
CA ASN A 120 25.61 8.46 28.50
C ASN A 120 24.81 7.72 27.42
N LEU A 121 25.04 8.01 26.14
CA LEU A 121 24.37 7.30 25.06
C LEU A 121 24.89 5.86 24.95
N PRO A 122 24.01 4.85 24.81
CA PRO A 122 24.43 3.48 24.55
C PRO A 122 25.36 3.37 23.32
N ALA A 123 26.34 2.46 23.40
CA ALA A 123 27.28 2.22 22.30
C ALA A 123 26.56 1.74 21.02
N SER A 124 25.51 0.92 21.18
CA SER A 124 24.66 0.48 20.06
C SER A 124 24.01 1.66 19.33
N ALA A 125 23.37 2.58 20.07
CA ALA A 125 22.76 3.78 19.50
C ALA A 125 23.79 4.69 18.81
N THR A 126 24.99 4.81 19.38
CA THR A 126 26.10 5.55 18.77
C THR A 126 26.49 4.97 17.42
N GLU A 127 26.55 3.65 17.30
CA GLU A 127 26.86 2.97 16.04
C GLU A 127 25.74 3.15 15.01
N GLU A 128 24.48 2.96 15.41
CA GLU A 128 23.33 3.12 14.52
C GLU A 128 23.25 4.54 13.92
N MET A 129 23.55 5.59 14.70
CA MET A 129 23.54 6.98 14.24
C MET A 129 24.59 7.29 13.16
N LYS A 130 25.67 6.49 13.03
CA LYS A 130 26.65 6.67 11.94
C LYS A 130 26.05 6.45 10.55
N SER A 131 24.94 5.73 10.47
CA SER A 131 24.23 5.46 9.22
C SER A 131 23.38 6.63 8.70
N ILE A 132 23.10 7.65 9.55
CA ILE A 132 22.19 8.76 9.23
C ILE A 132 22.52 9.46 7.90
N PRO A 133 23.78 9.82 7.58
CA PRO A 133 24.10 10.45 6.30
C PRO A 133 23.74 9.58 5.08
N ALA A 134 23.97 8.27 5.16
CA ALA A 134 23.62 7.33 4.10
C ALA A 134 22.10 7.20 3.96
N ILE A 135 21.38 7.14 5.08
CA ILE A 135 19.92 7.10 5.10
C ILE A 135 19.31 8.37 4.49
N ILE A 136 19.83 9.57 4.82
CA ILE A 136 19.35 10.84 4.22
C ILE A 136 19.52 10.83 2.70
N ASN A 137 20.66 10.38 2.21
CA ASN A 137 20.91 10.26 0.77
C ASN A 137 19.92 9.28 0.11
N GLN A 138 19.67 8.13 0.75
CA GLN A 138 18.68 7.17 0.27
C GLN A 138 17.27 7.78 0.23
N ILE A 139 16.86 8.47 1.29
CA ILE A 139 15.57 9.16 1.40
C ILE A 139 15.41 10.18 0.26
N ARG A 140 16.40 11.06 0.05
CA ARG A 140 16.37 12.08 -1.02
C ARG A 140 16.29 11.47 -2.42
N ASN A 141 16.98 10.36 -2.65
CA ASN A 141 16.92 9.65 -3.93
C ASN A 141 15.53 9.06 -4.21
N GLN A 142 14.78 8.74 -3.17
CA GLN A 142 13.43 8.17 -3.27
C GLN A 142 12.33 9.24 -3.40
N TYR A 143 12.63 10.52 -3.16
CA TYR A 143 11.63 11.58 -3.22
C TYR A 143 10.91 11.66 -4.57
N ASN A 144 9.61 11.87 -4.49
CA ASN A 144 8.78 12.26 -5.60
C ASN A 144 9.10 13.69 -5.99
N TYR A 145 8.64 14.09 -7.18
CA TYR A 145 8.96 15.40 -7.73
C TYR A 145 8.51 16.57 -6.84
N SER A 146 7.46 16.39 -6.03
CA SER A 146 6.94 17.40 -5.09
C SER A 146 7.91 17.60 -3.92
N MET A 147 8.29 16.49 -3.28
CA MET A 147 9.21 16.48 -2.15
C MET A 147 10.63 16.89 -2.54
N LYS A 148 11.12 16.50 -3.72
CA LYS A 148 12.43 16.94 -4.24
C LYS A 148 12.54 18.45 -4.31
N GLU A 149 11.49 19.07 -4.84
CA GLU A 149 11.46 20.52 -4.99
C GLU A 149 11.34 21.25 -3.65
N PHE A 150 10.51 20.74 -2.75
CA PHE A 150 10.37 21.27 -1.41
C PHE A 150 11.67 21.18 -0.60
N ASP A 151 12.33 20.01 -0.60
CA ASP A 151 13.65 19.81 0.01
C ASP A 151 14.68 20.77 -0.58
N TYR A 152 14.78 20.85 -1.91
CA TYR A 152 15.72 21.75 -2.58
C TYR A 152 15.55 23.20 -2.12
N TYR A 153 14.34 23.74 -2.11
CA TYR A 153 14.14 25.14 -1.72
C TYR A 153 14.47 25.42 -0.25
N LEU A 154 14.30 24.44 0.64
CA LEU A 154 14.57 24.60 2.07
C LEU A 154 16.01 24.27 2.48
N THR A 155 16.75 23.51 1.66
CA THR A 155 18.10 23.03 2.01
C THR A 155 19.22 23.46 1.07
N LYS A 156 18.92 24.06 -0.09
CA LYS A 156 19.95 24.42 -1.10
C LYS A 156 21.09 25.31 -0.58
N ASP A 157 20.82 26.13 0.44
CA ASP A 157 21.77 27.08 1.02
C ASP A 157 22.45 26.52 2.29
N LEU A 158 22.13 25.29 2.69
CA LEU A 158 22.78 24.59 3.80
C LEU A 158 24.08 23.93 3.34
N MET A 159 25.04 23.83 4.25
CA MET A 159 26.18 22.93 4.04
C MET A 159 25.69 21.47 4.04
N ASP A 160 26.27 20.63 3.19
CA ASP A 160 25.82 19.26 2.93
C ASP A 160 25.69 18.38 4.19
N ASN A 161 26.52 18.62 5.21
CA ASN A 161 26.53 17.86 6.45
C ASN A 161 25.52 18.35 7.51
N MET A 162 24.92 19.53 7.33
CA MET A 162 24.06 20.15 8.34
C MET A 162 22.78 19.35 8.63
N PRO A 163 22.04 18.83 7.63
CA PRO A 163 20.88 17.97 7.89
C PRO A 163 21.23 16.78 8.79
N SER A 164 22.35 16.09 8.52
CA SER A 164 22.83 14.97 9.33
C SER A 164 23.10 15.38 10.78
N ILE A 165 23.80 16.50 10.99
CA ILE A 165 24.09 17.01 12.35
C ILE A 165 22.80 17.29 13.12
N PHE A 166 21.84 17.94 12.47
CA PHE A 166 20.58 18.31 13.11
C PHE A 166 19.75 17.09 13.49
N ILE A 167 19.62 16.13 12.57
CA ILE A 167 18.92 14.86 12.78
C ILE A 167 19.59 14.04 13.89
N SER A 168 20.92 13.88 13.83
CA SER A 168 21.67 13.13 14.86
C SER A 168 21.45 13.70 16.26
N SER A 169 21.41 15.03 16.41
CA SER A 169 21.21 15.64 17.73
C SER A 169 19.79 15.39 18.28
N VAL A 170 18.77 15.35 17.42
CA VAL A 170 17.39 15.03 17.82
C VAL A 170 17.31 13.56 18.22
N LEU A 171 17.81 12.66 17.37
CA LEU A 171 17.78 11.22 17.61
C LEU A 171 18.63 10.81 18.81
N GLN A 172 19.76 11.47 19.04
CA GLN A 172 20.57 11.26 20.24
C GLN A 172 19.75 11.49 21.52
N CYS A 173 18.92 12.55 21.57
CA CYS A 173 18.06 12.81 22.73
C CYS A 173 16.98 11.72 22.86
N LEU A 174 16.38 11.34 21.74
CA LEU A 174 15.31 10.33 21.69
C LEU A 174 15.78 8.96 22.17
N LEU A 175 16.89 8.47 21.62
CA LEU A 175 17.49 7.18 21.93
C LEU A 175 18.07 7.14 23.36
N TYR A 176 18.54 8.27 23.87
CA TYR A 176 18.98 8.37 25.27
C TYR A 176 17.82 8.22 26.25
N GLN A 177 16.69 8.88 26.00
CA GLN A 177 15.50 8.76 26.86
C GLN A 177 14.78 7.43 26.68
N ASN A 178 14.88 6.82 25.50
CA ASN A 178 14.16 5.60 25.15
C ASN A 178 15.15 4.57 24.55
N PRO A 179 15.97 3.90 25.37
CA PRO A 179 17.03 3.01 24.89
C PRO A 179 16.56 1.80 24.06
N ASN A 180 15.26 1.49 24.11
CA ASN A 180 14.66 0.40 23.33
C ASN A 180 14.35 0.80 21.88
N ILE A 181 14.28 2.10 21.58
CA ILE A 181 14.06 2.61 20.24
C ILE A 181 15.34 2.43 19.41
N ARG A 182 15.19 2.09 18.14
CA ARG A 182 16.31 1.99 17.18
C ARG A 182 16.29 3.15 16.19
N CYS A 183 17.46 3.50 15.67
CA CYS A 183 17.58 4.51 14.61
C CYS A 183 17.20 3.91 13.25
N THR A 184 15.90 3.87 12.93
CA THR A 184 15.37 3.33 11.66
C THR A 184 15.31 4.39 10.55
N GLN A 185 15.15 3.94 9.29
CA GLN A 185 14.94 4.84 8.16
C GLN A 185 13.68 5.71 8.32
N ASN A 186 12.57 5.12 8.79
CA ASN A 186 11.31 5.85 9.00
C ASN A 186 11.47 6.95 10.04
N LEU A 187 12.19 6.67 11.13
CA LEU A 187 12.45 7.63 12.18
C LEU A 187 13.31 8.79 11.67
N VAL A 188 14.41 8.50 10.95
CA VAL A 188 15.24 9.53 10.29
C VAL A 188 14.40 10.38 9.32
N GLN A 189 13.55 9.74 8.52
CA GLN A 189 12.68 10.42 7.56
C GLN A 189 11.68 11.36 8.24
N MET A 190 11.09 10.93 9.35
CA MET A 190 10.15 11.74 10.13
C MET A 190 10.85 12.94 10.77
N VAL A 191 12.02 12.75 11.39
CA VAL A 191 12.83 13.85 11.93
C VAL A 191 13.18 14.83 10.81
N TYR A 192 13.60 14.30 9.66
CA TYR A 192 14.03 15.12 8.54
C TYR A 192 12.88 15.97 8.00
N PHE A 193 11.68 15.39 7.88
CA PHE A 193 10.49 16.13 7.46
C PHE A 193 10.08 17.20 8.46
N LEU A 194 10.06 16.89 9.76
CA LEU A 194 9.69 17.84 10.81
C LEU A 194 10.67 19.03 10.89
N LEU A 195 11.95 18.82 10.57
CA LEU A 195 12.94 19.89 10.50
C LEU A 195 12.68 20.92 9.39
N TYR A 196 11.81 20.64 8.39
CA TYR A 196 11.39 21.68 7.44
C TYR A 196 10.54 22.78 8.10
N PHE A 197 9.94 22.47 9.25
CA PHE A 197 8.95 23.34 9.90
C PHE A 197 9.42 23.85 11.25
N HIS A 198 10.25 23.08 11.97
CA HIS A 198 10.53 23.28 13.38
C HIS A 198 12.04 23.27 13.69
N SER A 199 12.40 23.88 14.82
CA SER A 199 13.71 23.72 15.43
C SER A 199 13.88 22.34 16.07
N GLN A 200 15.13 21.88 16.26
CA GLN A 200 15.45 20.60 16.88
C GLN A 200 14.70 20.32 18.21
N PRO A 201 14.60 21.27 19.17
CA PRO A 201 13.81 21.05 20.39
C PRO A 201 12.34 20.70 20.12
N LEU A 202 11.72 21.39 19.17
CA LEU A 202 10.32 21.16 18.85
C LEU A 202 10.13 19.93 17.98
N VAL A 203 11.08 19.58 17.11
CA VAL A 203 11.06 18.27 16.44
C VAL A 203 11.11 17.14 17.46
N PHE A 204 12.00 17.25 18.46
CA PHE A 204 12.07 16.28 19.54
C PHE A 204 10.74 16.16 20.32
N TYR A 205 10.11 17.30 20.64
CA TYR A 205 8.78 17.32 21.25
C TYR A 205 7.72 16.65 20.38
N PHE A 206 7.60 17.04 19.10
CA PHE A 206 6.61 16.47 18.19
C PHE A 206 6.83 14.98 17.96
N LEU A 207 8.08 14.49 17.91
CA LEU A 207 8.34 13.05 17.80
C LEU A 207 7.77 12.28 18.99
N ASN A 208 7.97 12.76 20.23
CA ASN A 208 7.37 12.14 21.40
C ASN A 208 5.84 12.24 21.36
N PHE A 209 5.29 13.38 20.94
CA PHE A 209 3.83 13.55 20.77
C PHE A 209 3.24 12.57 19.77
N PHE A 210 3.87 12.41 18.59
CA PHE A 210 3.44 11.43 17.59
C PHE A 210 3.54 10.00 18.10
N ARG A 211 4.62 9.68 18.84
CA ARG A 211 4.83 8.36 19.43
C ARG A 211 3.75 8.00 20.43
N GLU A 212 3.48 8.91 21.38
CA GLU A 212 2.68 8.65 22.58
C GLU A 212 1.20 9.00 22.38
N GLU A 213 0.90 10.19 21.88
CA GLU A 213 -0.47 10.70 21.80
C GLU A 213 -1.18 10.26 20.51
N ILE A 214 -0.44 10.13 19.41
CA ILE A 214 -0.98 9.64 18.12
C ILE A 214 -0.72 8.13 17.96
N SER A 215 -0.15 7.46 18.97
CA SER A 215 0.09 6.01 18.98
C SER A 215 0.95 5.47 17.82
N LEU A 216 1.89 6.28 17.30
CA LEU A 216 2.85 5.82 16.29
C LEU A 216 4.02 5.03 16.89
N GLY A 217 4.12 4.90 18.22
CA GLY A 217 5.21 4.17 18.88
C GLY A 217 5.35 2.72 18.44
N ARG A 218 4.26 2.06 18.01
CA ARG A 218 4.36 0.70 17.45
C ARG A 218 5.30 0.62 16.23
N PHE A 219 5.24 1.61 15.34
CA PHE A 219 6.12 1.67 14.17
C PHE A 219 7.47 2.29 14.47
N LEU A 220 7.49 3.35 15.30
CA LEU A 220 8.71 4.10 15.58
C LEU A 220 9.66 3.37 16.54
N ASP A 221 9.12 2.63 17.52
CA ASP A 221 9.90 2.03 18.60
C ASP A 221 10.22 0.57 18.31
N LYS A 222 9.17 -0.20 17.96
CA LYS A 222 9.24 -1.65 17.87
C LYS A 222 9.38 -2.17 16.44
N ASN A 223 9.20 -1.30 15.44
CA ASN A 223 9.16 -1.68 14.03
C ASN A 223 8.16 -2.84 13.80
N GLU A 224 7.02 -2.78 14.48
CA GLU A 224 5.94 -3.76 14.33
C GLU A 224 5.39 -3.68 12.90
N LYS A 225 5.20 -4.84 12.29
CA LYS A 225 4.51 -4.96 11.00
C LYS A 225 3.02 -4.83 11.22
N MET A 226 2.33 -4.40 10.17
CA MET A 226 0.87 -4.34 10.21
C MET A 226 0.29 -5.77 10.20
N GLU A 227 -0.67 -6.04 11.07
CA GLU A 227 -1.30 -7.36 11.18
C GLU A 227 -2.49 -7.50 10.23
N ASP A 228 -2.86 -8.75 9.90
CA ASP A 228 -3.98 -9.03 9.00
C ASP A 228 -5.31 -8.45 9.52
N ALA A 229 -5.53 -8.44 10.84
CA ALA A 229 -6.72 -7.85 11.45
C ALA A 229 -6.82 -6.33 11.23
N GLU A 230 -5.68 -5.64 11.16
CA GLU A 230 -5.63 -4.21 10.86
C GLU A 230 -5.94 -3.96 9.38
N ILE A 231 -5.48 -4.85 8.49
CA ILE A 231 -5.84 -4.81 7.07
C ILE A 231 -7.34 -5.05 6.89
N ASP A 232 -7.93 -6.01 7.61
CA ASP A 232 -9.37 -6.25 7.64
C ASP A 232 -10.13 -5.00 8.09
N PHE A 233 -9.63 -4.32 9.12
CA PHE A 233 -10.21 -3.09 9.61
C PHE A 233 -10.19 -1.97 8.55
N LEU A 234 -9.05 -1.73 7.90
CA LEU A 234 -8.96 -0.77 6.80
C LEU A 234 -9.88 -1.14 5.62
N GLN A 235 -9.99 -2.43 5.32
CA GLN A 235 -10.90 -2.92 4.30
C GLN A 235 -12.36 -2.60 4.63
N GLU A 236 -12.77 -2.78 5.89
CA GLU A 236 -14.12 -2.43 6.34
C GLU A 236 -14.37 -0.93 6.35
N ILE A 237 -13.37 -0.08 6.67
CA ILE A 237 -13.49 1.38 6.48
C ILE A 237 -13.79 1.67 5.00
N GLY A 238 -13.01 1.10 4.08
CA GLY A 238 -13.20 1.32 2.65
C GLY A 238 -14.56 0.87 2.13
N LYS A 239 -15.01 -0.31 2.57
CA LYS A 239 -16.32 -0.85 2.24
C LYS A 239 -17.47 0.02 2.76
N THR A 240 -17.39 0.44 4.03
CA THR A 240 -18.49 1.16 4.69
C THR A 240 -18.55 2.64 4.32
N ASN A 241 -17.40 3.31 4.23
CA ASN A 241 -17.35 4.76 4.01
C ASN A 241 -17.14 5.15 2.53
N TYR A 242 -16.46 4.30 1.76
CA TYR A 242 -16.12 4.59 0.36
C TYR A 242 -16.85 3.68 -0.63
N LEU A 243 -17.83 2.91 -0.15
CA LEU A 243 -18.76 2.12 -0.96
C LEU A 243 -18.05 1.20 -1.96
N ILE A 244 -16.92 0.62 -1.55
CA ILE A 244 -16.18 -0.33 -2.40
C ILE A 244 -17.05 -1.55 -2.66
N GLU A 245 -17.24 -1.88 -3.94
CA GLU A 245 -18.08 -3.00 -4.35
C GLU A 245 -17.51 -4.33 -3.85
N PRO A 246 -18.36 -5.31 -3.47
CA PRO A 246 -17.91 -6.63 -3.01
C PRO A 246 -16.97 -7.35 -3.99
N THR A 247 -17.20 -7.14 -5.29
CA THR A 247 -16.37 -7.66 -6.41
C THR A 247 -14.94 -7.12 -6.38
N ASP A 248 -14.72 -5.97 -5.76
CA ASP A 248 -13.45 -5.26 -5.76
C ASP A 248 -12.66 -5.42 -4.46
N LEU A 249 -13.27 -5.97 -3.42
CA LEU A 249 -12.68 -6.12 -2.09
C LEU A 249 -11.36 -6.88 -2.12
N LEU A 250 -11.23 -7.90 -2.96
CA LEU A 250 -9.98 -8.65 -3.10
C LEU A 250 -8.83 -7.77 -3.62
N TYR A 251 -9.08 -6.92 -4.61
CA TYR A 251 -8.08 -6.01 -5.15
C TYR A 251 -7.73 -4.92 -4.13
N TYR A 252 -8.74 -4.41 -3.44
CA TYR A 252 -8.55 -3.41 -2.41
C TYR A 252 -7.74 -3.94 -1.23
N ARG A 253 -7.98 -5.18 -0.79
CA ARG A 253 -7.17 -5.83 0.23
C ARG A 253 -5.70 -5.92 -0.19
N LYS A 254 -5.42 -6.43 -1.39
CA LYS A 254 -4.05 -6.52 -1.92
C LYS A 254 -3.36 -5.17 -1.99
N TYR A 255 -4.11 -4.11 -2.29
CA TYR A 255 -3.60 -2.75 -2.23
C TYR A 255 -3.20 -2.38 -0.78
N LEU A 256 -4.08 -2.62 0.19
CA LEU A 256 -3.82 -2.31 1.61
C LEU A 256 -2.62 -3.09 2.14
N GLU A 257 -2.57 -4.40 1.92
CA GLU A 257 -1.45 -5.28 2.34
C GLU A 257 -0.10 -4.77 1.84
N ARG A 258 -0.08 -4.17 0.65
CA ARG A 258 1.15 -3.70 0.03
C ARG A 258 1.58 -2.31 0.45
N HIS A 259 0.64 -1.42 0.70
CA HIS A 259 0.93 0.02 0.83
C HIS A 259 0.58 0.62 2.18
N ALA A 260 -0.39 0.06 2.92
CA ALA A 260 -0.92 0.66 4.14
C ALA A 260 0.17 0.81 5.21
N GLU A 261 0.94 -0.24 5.50
CA GLU A 261 2.02 -0.17 6.49
C GLU A 261 3.00 0.97 6.19
N LYS A 262 3.45 1.07 4.94
CA LYS A 262 4.42 2.10 4.54
C LYS A 262 3.81 3.50 4.59
N MET A 263 2.54 3.67 4.21
CA MET A 263 1.83 4.95 4.32
C MET A 263 1.64 5.36 5.79
N LEU A 264 1.24 4.44 6.65
CA LEU A 264 0.89 4.73 8.05
C LEU A 264 2.15 4.96 8.89
N SER A 265 3.15 4.09 8.75
CA SER A 265 4.42 4.17 9.49
C SER A 265 5.25 5.43 9.18
N ASN A 266 4.99 6.08 8.04
CA ASN A 266 5.69 7.29 7.63
C ASN A 266 4.78 8.51 7.41
N ILE A 267 3.51 8.42 7.82
CA ILE A 267 2.52 9.49 7.70
C ILE A 267 2.42 10.02 6.24
N PHE A 268 2.30 9.09 5.29
CA PHE A 268 2.13 9.33 3.85
C PHE A 268 3.29 10.08 3.20
N PHE A 269 4.43 10.14 3.87
CA PHE A 269 5.61 10.77 3.32
C PHE A 269 5.97 10.11 1.99
N ASN A 270 6.15 10.96 0.98
CA ASN A 270 6.44 10.56 -0.40
C ASN A 270 5.29 9.86 -1.18
N PHE A 271 4.12 9.65 -0.57
CA PHE A 271 2.94 9.08 -1.26
C PHE A 271 2.02 10.15 -1.85
N VAL A 272 2.05 11.35 -1.31
CA VAL A 272 1.24 12.49 -1.76
C VAL A 272 2.13 13.70 -2.04
N ASN A 273 1.58 14.72 -2.69
CA ASN A 273 2.26 16.02 -2.82
C ASN A 273 2.34 16.75 -1.46
N VAL A 274 3.22 17.76 -1.39
CA VAL A 274 3.51 18.52 -0.16
C VAL A 274 2.25 19.15 0.45
N GLN A 275 1.33 19.67 -0.37
CA GLN A 275 0.11 20.31 0.12
C GLN A 275 -0.82 19.32 0.83
N CYS A 276 -0.97 18.13 0.26
CA CYS A 276 -1.70 17.04 0.89
C CYS A 276 -1.00 16.56 2.16
N LEU A 277 0.33 16.45 2.13
CA LEU A 277 1.11 16.01 3.29
C LEU A 277 0.95 16.99 4.48
N LEU A 278 1.05 18.29 4.24
CA LEU A 278 0.80 19.32 5.24
C LEU A 278 -0.61 19.24 5.83
N PHE A 279 -1.60 19.00 4.98
CA PHE A 279 -2.98 18.82 5.42
C PHE A 279 -3.15 17.59 6.31
N ILE A 280 -2.53 16.47 5.95
CA ILE A 280 -2.58 15.23 6.74
C ILE A 280 -1.98 15.47 8.13
N TYR A 281 -0.81 16.10 8.23
CA TYR A 281 -0.19 16.41 9.51
C TYR A 281 -1.04 17.38 10.35
N ASP A 282 -1.56 18.45 9.76
CA ASP A 282 -2.45 19.41 10.44
C ASP A 282 -3.69 18.70 11.01
N HIS A 283 -4.31 17.84 10.20
CA HIS A 283 -5.50 17.08 10.58
C HIS A 283 -5.20 16.10 11.72
N VAL A 284 -4.13 15.30 11.60
CA VAL A 284 -3.77 14.30 12.61
C VAL A 284 -3.38 14.94 13.94
N LEU A 285 -2.65 16.06 13.92
CA LEU A 285 -2.31 16.79 15.14
C LEU A 285 -3.54 17.44 15.79
N LYS A 286 -4.47 17.96 14.98
CA LYS A 286 -5.71 18.56 15.47
C LYS A 286 -6.60 17.54 16.19
N PHE A 287 -6.74 16.33 15.63
CA PHE A 287 -7.61 15.29 16.19
C PHE A 287 -6.90 14.38 17.19
N ARG A 288 -5.56 14.31 17.14
CA ARG A 288 -4.72 13.49 18.02
C ARG A 288 -5.09 12.00 18.01
N ASP A 289 -5.47 11.48 16.84
CA ASP A 289 -5.91 10.09 16.70
C ASP A 289 -5.26 9.44 15.48
N TYR A 290 -4.64 8.29 15.71
CA TYR A 290 -4.12 7.42 14.65
C TYR A 290 -5.19 7.03 13.64
N PHE A 291 -6.44 6.91 14.08
CA PHE A 291 -7.57 6.52 13.22
C PHE A 291 -7.74 7.46 12.03
N GLU A 292 -7.35 8.72 12.16
CA GLU A 292 -7.39 9.66 11.04
C GLU A 292 -6.42 9.28 9.91
N LEU A 293 -5.26 8.70 10.24
CA LEU A 293 -4.34 8.15 9.25
C LEU A 293 -4.93 6.93 8.55
N GLU A 294 -5.60 6.06 9.30
CA GLU A 294 -6.27 4.85 8.79
C GLU A 294 -7.36 5.21 7.77
N LYS A 295 -8.20 6.22 8.09
CA LYS A 295 -9.19 6.77 7.15
C LYS A 295 -8.55 7.27 5.86
N ILE A 296 -7.47 8.06 5.98
CA ILE A 296 -6.77 8.59 4.80
C ILE A 296 -6.17 7.46 3.95
N ALA A 297 -5.60 6.42 4.57
CA ALA A 297 -5.06 5.26 3.85
C ALA A 297 -6.17 4.53 3.09
N ALA A 298 -7.29 4.29 3.75
CA ALA A 298 -8.46 3.66 3.15
C ALA A 298 -9.03 4.50 1.98
N LEU A 299 -9.11 5.83 2.15
CA LEU A 299 -9.57 6.77 1.14
C LEU A 299 -8.68 6.76 -0.11
N LEU A 300 -7.35 6.82 0.07
CA LEU A 300 -6.45 6.78 -1.07
C LEU A 300 -6.59 5.47 -1.85
N GLY A 301 -6.73 4.35 -1.15
CA GLY A 301 -6.98 3.09 -1.82
C GLY A 301 -8.29 3.05 -2.62
N SER A 302 -9.37 3.65 -2.10
CA SER A 302 -10.65 3.66 -2.80
C SER A 302 -10.60 4.53 -4.05
N LEU A 303 -9.95 5.71 -3.97
CA LEU A 303 -9.80 6.63 -5.10
C LEU A 303 -9.02 6.03 -6.28
N TYR A 304 -8.02 5.17 -6.01
CA TYR A 304 -7.12 4.62 -7.02
C TYR A 304 -7.31 3.13 -7.29
N LEU A 305 -8.40 2.54 -6.78
CA LEU A 305 -8.68 1.12 -6.92
C LEU A 305 -8.77 0.69 -8.40
N ASN A 306 -9.37 1.51 -9.26
CA ASN A 306 -9.47 1.21 -10.69
C ASN A 306 -8.12 1.26 -11.40
N ASP A 307 -7.24 2.20 -11.04
CA ASP A 307 -5.87 2.24 -11.57
C ASP A 307 -5.09 0.99 -11.14
N PHE A 308 -5.27 0.57 -9.88
CA PHE A 308 -4.67 -0.65 -9.34
C PHE A 308 -5.18 -1.91 -10.06
N LYS A 309 -6.49 -2.02 -10.33
CA LYS A 309 -7.04 -3.16 -11.11
C LYS A 309 -6.46 -3.25 -12.51
N GLN A 310 -6.33 -2.12 -13.21
CA GLN A 310 -5.88 -2.11 -14.61
C GLN A 310 -4.39 -2.40 -14.76
N LYS A 311 -3.57 -1.94 -13.80
CA LYS A 311 -2.10 -2.03 -13.89
C LYS A 311 -1.48 -3.04 -12.94
N GLY A 312 -2.29 -3.62 -12.07
CA GLY A 312 -1.87 -4.68 -11.15
C GLY A 312 -0.77 -4.20 -10.21
N LEU A 313 0.36 -4.93 -10.24
CA LEU A 313 1.42 -4.87 -9.24
C LEU A 313 2.53 -3.84 -9.52
N ASP A 314 2.37 -2.91 -10.46
CA ASP A 314 3.36 -1.86 -10.72
C ASP A 314 3.27 -0.75 -9.65
N ASP A 315 4.07 -0.90 -8.58
CA ASP A 315 4.15 0.04 -7.46
C ASP A 315 4.50 1.45 -7.89
N GLU A 316 5.48 1.57 -8.79
CA GLU A 316 5.96 2.85 -9.23
C GLU A 316 4.88 3.58 -10.03
N PHE A 317 4.18 2.87 -10.92
CA PHE A 317 3.05 3.45 -11.63
C PHE A 317 1.97 3.93 -10.66
N PHE A 318 1.56 3.08 -9.72
CA PHE A 318 0.45 3.35 -8.82
C PHE A 318 0.76 4.50 -7.85
N ILE A 319 1.93 4.48 -7.19
CA ILE A 319 2.37 5.59 -6.32
C ILE A 319 2.42 6.89 -7.13
N ASN A 320 2.93 6.84 -8.36
CA ASN A 320 2.92 8.00 -9.24
C ASN A 320 1.50 8.51 -9.51
N GLN A 321 0.48 7.65 -9.67
CA GLN A 321 -0.91 8.11 -9.83
C GLN A 321 -1.43 8.82 -8.58
N ILE A 322 -1.18 8.29 -7.38
CA ILE A 322 -1.55 8.95 -6.13
C ILE A 322 -0.95 10.35 -6.07
N ILE A 323 0.38 10.46 -6.23
CA ILE A 323 1.11 11.73 -6.14
C ILE A 323 0.55 12.74 -7.16
N LYS A 324 0.32 12.25 -8.38
CA LYS A 324 -0.13 13.04 -9.51
C LYS A 324 -1.52 13.61 -9.30
N ASN A 325 -2.47 12.80 -8.82
CA ASN A 325 -3.88 13.09 -8.97
C ASN A 325 -4.56 13.47 -7.64
N THR A 326 -3.91 13.23 -6.49
CA THR A 326 -4.49 13.55 -5.18
C THR A 326 -4.37 15.05 -4.91
N LYS A 327 -5.51 15.72 -4.74
CA LYS A 327 -5.58 17.14 -4.39
C LYS A 327 -6.00 17.32 -2.94
N GLN A 328 -5.50 18.37 -2.30
CA GLN A 328 -5.88 18.72 -0.92
C GLN A 328 -7.40 18.91 -0.78
N SER A 329 -8.06 19.48 -1.79
CA SER A 329 -9.51 19.68 -1.78
C SER A 329 -10.29 18.37 -1.71
N ILE A 330 -9.78 17.31 -2.35
CA ILE A 330 -10.39 15.98 -2.31
C ILE A 330 -10.31 15.45 -0.88
N LEU A 331 -9.12 15.46 -0.26
CA LEU A 331 -8.96 15.01 1.12
C LEU A 331 -9.86 15.78 2.09
N LYS A 332 -9.93 17.12 1.95
CA LYS A 332 -10.81 17.97 2.76
C LYS A 332 -12.29 17.61 2.60
N GLU A 333 -12.75 17.44 1.37
CA GLU A 333 -14.14 17.10 1.09
C GLU A 333 -14.53 15.78 1.77
N TYR A 334 -13.70 14.75 1.64
CA TYR A 334 -14.00 13.44 2.21
C TYR A 334 -13.95 13.43 3.75
N LEU A 335 -12.88 13.98 4.35
CA LEU A 335 -12.76 14.00 5.80
C LEU A 335 -13.83 14.88 6.46
N SER A 336 -14.34 15.91 5.77
CA SER A 336 -15.47 16.72 6.28
C SER A 336 -16.83 16.01 6.24
N LYS A 337 -17.01 15.02 5.35
CA LYS A 337 -18.26 14.24 5.24
C LYS A 337 -18.35 13.16 6.32
N GLU A 338 -17.20 12.63 6.74
CA GLU A 338 -17.09 11.49 7.67
C GLU A 338 -17.27 11.82 9.15
N ASP A 339 -17.26 13.09 9.54
CA ASP A 339 -17.64 13.53 10.91
C ASP A 339 -19.04 13.03 11.35
N ARG A 340 -19.83 12.43 10.43
CA ARG A 340 -21.18 11.92 10.66
C ARG A 340 -21.30 10.42 10.96
N ILE A 341 -20.28 9.58 10.75
CA ILE A 341 -20.39 8.11 10.96
C ILE A 341 -19.49 7.66 12.12
N ARG A 342 -20.11 7.32 13.26
CA ARG A 342 -19.43 6.83 14.48
C ARG A 342 -18.83 5.43 14.26
N LEU A 343 -17.59 5.36 13.77
CA LEU A 343 -16.79 4.13 13.68
C LEU A 343 -15.94 3.86 14.93
N ASN A 344 -15.75 4.84 15.82
CA ASN A 344 -14.93 4.68 17.02
C ASN A 344 -15.46 3.58 17.95
N ASP A 345 -16.79 3.38 18.00
CA ASP A 345 -17.40 2.29 18.79
C ASP A 345 -16.99 0.90 18.27
N LYS A 346 -16.77 0.75 16.94
CA LYS A 346 -16.29 -0.51 16.35
C LYS A 346 -14.81 -0.75 16.64
N ARG A 347 -13.96 0.28 16.66
CA ARG A 347 -12.52 0.12 16.95
C ARG A 347 -12.27 -0.39 18.37
N GLN A 348 -13.03 0.11 19.35
CA GLN A 348 -13.01 -0.44 20.72
C GLN A 348 -13.56 -1.87 20.79
N THR A 349 -14.46 -2.23 19.86
CA THR A 349 -14.89 -3.63 19.69
C THR A 349 -13.72 -4.46 19.16
N TYR A 350 -13.01 -4.03 18.12
CA TYR A 350 -11.84 -4.75 17.58
C TYR A 350 -10.71 -4.95 18.61
N SER A 351 -10.39 -3.93 19.42
CA SER A 351 -9.35 -4.05 20.46
C SER A 351 -9.76 -4.92 21.67
N LYS A 352 -11.06 -5.20 21.84
CA LYS A 352 -11.60 -6.13 22.84
C LYS A 352 -12.04 -7.47 22.23
N SER A 353 -12.14 -7.55 20.91
CA SER A 353 -12.66 -8.70 20.16
C SER A 353 -11.56 -9.51 19.51
N GLU A 354 -10.27 -9.28 19.79
CA GLU A 354 -9.24 -10.27 19.47
C GLU A 354 -9.66 -11.64 20.01
N ASP A 355 -10.19 -11.73 21.25
CA ASP A 355 -10.65 -13.00 21.83
C ASP A 355 -11.93 -13.56 21.17
N ILE A 356 -12.86 -12.71 20.73
CA ILE A 356 -14.15 -13.15 20.15
C ILE A 356 -14.02 -13.45 18.66
N PHE A 357 -13.21 -12.67 17.93
CA PHE A 357 -12.95 -12.88 16.51
C PHE A 357 -11.97 -14.03 16.32
N LEU A 358 -10.91 -14.17 17.12
CA LEU A 358 -10.07 -15.39 17.10
C LEU A 358 -10.92 -16.61 17.41
N SER A 359 -11.78 -16.62 18.44
CA SER A 359 -12.62 -17.81 18.71
C SER A 359 -13.61 -18.14 17.58
N GLN A 360 -14.22 -17.15 16.92
CA GLN A 360 -15.12 -17.38 15.78
C GLN A 360 -14.38 -17.70 14.46
N PHE A 361 -13.17 -17.17 14.27
CA PHE A 361 -12.35 -17.41 13.08
C PHE A 361 -11.60 -18.74 13.20
N GLN A 362 -11.10 -19.11 14.40
CA GLN A 362 -10.57 -20.44 14.71
C GLN A 362 -11.65 -21.50 14.48
N GLN A 363 -12.89 -21.29 14.97
CA GLN A 363 -14.01 -22.20 14.70
C GLN A 363 -14.32 -22.37 13.20
N ARG A 364 -14.16 -21.31 12.39
CA ARG A 364 -14.38 -21.39 10.93
C ARG A 364 -13.21 -22.03 10.20
N MET A 365 -11.98 -21.76 10.62
CA MET A 365 -10.75 -22.33 10.05
C MET A 365 -10.61 -23.81 10.41
N ASP A 366 -10.97 -24.21 11.63
CA ASP A 366 -11.00 -25.60 12.06
C ASP A 366 -12.05 -26.38 11.25
N HIS A 367 -13.25 -25.83 11.04
CA HIS A 367 -14.25 -26.46 10.17
C HIS A 367 -13.84 -26.53 8.68
N GLN A 368 -13.13 -25.52 8.16
CA GLN A 368 -12.64 -25.56 6.77
C GLN A 368 -11.46 -26.51 6.59
N ASN A 369 -10.58 -26.65 7.59
CA ASN A 369 -9.49 -27.62 7.58
C ASN A 369 -10.02 -29.06 7.76
N GLU A 370 -11.02 -29.28 8.62
CA GLU A 370 -11.73 -30.55 8.72
C GLU A 370 -12.41 -30.91 7.39
N THR A 371 -13.10 -29.96 6.75
CA THR A 371 -13.73 -30.20 5.44
C THR A 371 -12.70 -30.54 4.36
N LYS A 372 -11.54 -29.88 4.35
CA LYS A 372 -10.45 -30.19 3.41
C LYS A 372 -9.81 -31.55 3.68
N GLN A 373 -9.59 -31.93 4.94
CA GLN A 373 -9.07 -33.25 5.31
C GLN A 373 -10.05 -34.35 4.95
N ILE A 374 -11.36 -34.14 5.16
CA ILE A 374 -12.41 -35.09 4.79
C ILE A 374 -12.48 -35.23 3.26
N LEU A 375 -12.40 -34.14 2.50
CA LEU A 375 -12.35 -34.19 1.04
C LEU A 375 -11.11 -34.93 0.52
N TYR A 376 -9.94 -34.74 1.13
CA TYR A 376 -8.70 -35.43 0.74
C TYR A 376 -8.76 -36.94 1.02
N LEU A 377 -9.31 -37.34 2.18
CA LEU A 377 -9.52 -38.74 2.55
C LEU A 377 -10.56 -39.42 1.64
N LEU A 378 -11.59 -38.69 1.23
CA LEU A 378 -12.60 -39.17 0.30
C LEU A 378 -12.06 -39.31 -1.11
N ASP A 379 -11.24 -38.37 -1.59
CA ASP A 379 -10.59 -38.46 -2.89
C ASP A 379 -9.68 -39.69 -2.95
N ASP A 380 -8.92 -39.97 -1.88
CA ASP A 380 -8.07 -41.16 -1.79
C ASP A 380 -8.89 -42.47 -1.77
N CYS A 381 -10.05 -42.49 -1.10
CA CYS A 381 -10.98 -43.65 -1.13
C CYS A 381 -11.64 -43.85 -2.50
N ILE A 382 -12.05 -42.77 -3.16
CA ILE A 382 -12.74 -42.77 -4.46
C ILE A 382 -11.77 -43.18 -5.56
N LEU A 383 -10.53 -42.68 -5.53
CA LEU A 383 -9.48 -43.00 -6.50
C LEU A 383 -8.92 -44.41 -6.30
N LYS A 384 -8.75 -44.87 -5.05
CA LYS A 384 -8.22 -46.22 -4.75
C LYS A 384 -9.30 -47.30 -4.67
N ARG A 385 -10.57 -46.97 -4.91
CA ARG A 385 -11.73 -47.88 -4.90
C ARG A 385 -11.85 -48.71 -3.60
N GLN A 386 -11.45 -48.16 -2.47
CA GLN A 386 -11.53 -48.87 -1.18
C GLN A 386 -12.90 -48.66 -0.52
N PRO A 387 -13.48 -49.68 0.13
CA PRO A 387 -14.72 -49.50 0.87
C PRO A 387 -14.51 -48.53 2.04
N LEU A 388 -15.49 -47.66 2.28
CA LEU A 388 -15.47 -46.74 3.42
C LEU A 388 -15.45 -47.52 4.73
N ASN A 389 -14.37 -47.38 5.49
CA ASN A 389 -14.28 -47.93 6.84
C ASN A 389 -15.17 -47.12 7.82
N ASN A 390 -15.30 -47.62 9.06
CA ASN A 390 -16.14 -46.98 10.08
C ASN A 390 -15.67 -45.56 10.44
N HIS A 391 -14.37 -45.29 10.35
CA HIS A 391 -13.81 -43.97 10.61
C HIS A 391 -14.26 -42.94 9.55
N HIS A 392 -14.26 -43.32 8.26
CA HIS A 392 -14.76 -42.46 7.19
C HIS A 392 -16.26 -42.18 7.33
N LYS A 393 -17.06 -43.19 7.72
CA LYS A 393 -18.50 -43.01 7.96
C LYS A 393 -18.76 -42.03 9.11
N GLN A 394 -17.96 -42.11 10.18
CA GLN A 394 -18.04 -41.21 11.31
C GLN A 394 -17.69 -39.76 10.92
N LEU A 395 -16.64 -39.56 10.12
CA LEU A 395 -16.26 -38.24 9.60
C LEU A 395 -17.34 -37.65 8.67
N ILE A 396 -17.94 -38.45 7.79
CA ILE A 396 -19.03 -38.00 6.91
C ILE A 396 -20.23 -37.54 7.76
N SER A 397 -20.54 -38.24 8.85
CA SER A 397 -21.68 -37.88 9.72
C SER A 397 -21.52 -36.54 10.44
N GLN A 398 -20.30 -36.01 10.52
CA GLN A 398 -20.00 -34.69 11.12
C GLN A 398 -20.20 -33.52 10.13
N LEU A 399 -20.35 -33.80 8.83
CA LEU A 399 -20.60 -32.77 7.80
C LEU A 399 -22.05 -32.29 7.80
N ASN A 400 -22.32 -31.12 7.20
CA ASN A 400 -23.70 -30.66 7.02
C ASN A 400 -24.45 -31.50 5.95
N GLN A 401 -25.78 -31.48 5.99
CA GLN A 401 -26.64 -32.31 5.13
C GLN A 401 -26.34 -32.15 3.63
N LYS A 402 -26.05 -30.92 3.17
CA LYS A 402 -25.76 -30.65 1.76
C LYS A 402 -24.45 -31.31 1.33
N GLN A 403 -23.43 -31.29 2.18
CA GLN A 403 -22.14 -31.94 1.93
C GLN A 403 -22.25 -33.47 1.99
N GLN A 404 -22.98 -34.02 2.95
CA GLN A 404 -23.25 -35.46 3.03
C GLN A 404 -23.92 -35.97 1.74
N GLN A 405 -24.90 -35.23 1.22
CA GLN A 405 -25.60 -35.59 -0.01
C GLN A 405 -24.66 -35.64 -1.22
N ILE A 406 -23.79 -34.64 -1.39
CA ILE A 406 -22.79 -34.62 -2.48
C ILE A 406 -21.88 -35.85 -2.42
N ILE A 407 -21.42 -36.23 -1.23
CA ILE A 407 -20.54 -37.41 -1.05
C ILE A 407 -21.28 -38.70 -1.38
N ILE A 408 -22.53 -38.84 -0.92
CA ILE A 408 -23.38 -39.99 -1.25
C ILE A 408 -23.58 -40.10 -2.76
N ASP A 409 -23.82 -38.98 -3.45
CA ASP A 409 -24.03 -38.96 -4.89
C ASP A 409 -22.75 -39.33 -5.65
N LEU A 410 -21.58 -38.85 -5.22
CA LEU A 410 -20.29 -39.24 -5.79
C LEU A 410 -20.00 -40.74 -5.62
N LEU A 411 -20.31 -41.31 -4.45
CA LEU A 411 -20.15 -42.75 -4.20
C LEU A 411 -21.08 -43.59 -5.08
N LYS A 412 -22.32 -43.14 -5.29
CA LYS A 412 -23.28 -43.79 -6.21
C LYS A 412 -22.78 -43.75 -7.66
N ILE A 413 -22.26 -42.60 -8.11
CA ILE A 413 -21.67 -42.46 -9.45
C ILE A 413 -20.51 -43.44 -9.64
N ASN A 414 -19.65 -43.60 -8.63
CA ASN A 414 -18.50 -44.49 -8.73
C ASN A 414 -18.89 -45.99 -8.69
N GLN A 415 -19.91 -46.35 -7.91
CA GLN A 415 -20.47 -47.72 -7.89
C GLN A 415 -21.12 -48.07 -9.23
N ASN A 416 -21.80 -47.13 -9.89
CA ASN A 416 -22.43 -47.35 -11.19
C ASN A 416 -21.41 -47.51 -12.32
N LYS A 417 -20.29 -46.78 -12.31
CA LYS A 417 -19.18 -46.98 -13.28
C LYS A 417 -18.59 -48.39 -13.24
N THR A 418 -18.63 -49.05 -12.08
CA THR A 418 -18.11 -50.42 -11.94
C THR A 418 -19.04 -51.43 -12.62
N LYS A 419 -20.36 -51.20 -12.58
CA LYS A 419 -21.34 -52.04 -13.29
C LYS A 419 -21.29 -51.87 -14.80
N GLU A 420 -21.11 -50.65 -15.30
CA GLU A 420 -20.95 -50.41 -16.75
C GLU A 420 -19.64 -51.00 -17.30
N GLN A 421 -18.55 -50.99 -16.53
CA GLN A 421 -17.30 -51.66 -16.94
C GLN A 421 -17.42 -53.20 -16.93
N ASP A 422 -18.13 -53.79 -15.97
CA ASP A 422 -18.38 -55.24 -15.93
C ASP A 422 -19.36 -55.69 -17.03
N GLU A 423 -20.40 -54.90 -17.33
CA GLU A 423 -21.31 -55.18 -18.45
C GLU A 423 -20.59 -55.04 -19.80
N SER A 424 -19.74 -54.02 -19.99
CA SER A 424 -18.93 -53.87 -21.20
C SER A 424 -17.94 -55.02 -21.41
N GLN A 425 -17.36 -55.58 -20.33
CA GLN A 425 -16.54 -56.79 -20.40
C GLN A 425 -17.35 -58.06 -20.65
N LEU A 426 -18.60 -58.12 -20.21
CA LEU A 426 -19.54 -59.21 -20.51
C LEU A 426 -19.93 -59.20 -22.00
N TYR A 427 -20.22 -58.02 -22.57
CA TYR A 427 -20.45 -57.85 -24.01
C TYR A 427 -19.21 -58.23 -24.85
N HIS A 428 -18.01 -57.86 -24.42
CA HIS A 428 -16.76 -58.23 -25.11
C HIS A 428 -16.45 -59.74 -25.04
N LYS A 429 -16.91 -60.46 -24.01
CA LYS A 429 -16.83 -61.93 -23.92
C LYS A 429 -17.86 -62.63 -24.79
N ILE A 430 -19.01 -62.01 -25.05
CA ILE A 430 -20.04 -62.54 -25.95
C ILE A 430 -19.63 -62.35 -27.43
N GLU A 431 -18.96 -61.24 -27.76
CA GLU A 431 -18.40 -60.99 -29.10
C GLU A 431 -17.14 -61.83 -29.42
N THR A 432 -16.30 -62.13 -28.43
CA THR A 432 -15.08 -62.93 -28.66
C THR A 432 -15.34 -64.44 -28.78
N HIS A 433 -16.54 -64.92 -28.43
CA HIS A 433 -16.97 -66.29 -28.71
C HIS A 433 -17.75 -66.46 -30.03
N SER A 434 -18.10 -65.38 -30.73
CA SER A 434 -18.89 -65.41 -31.97
C SER A 434 -18.10 -65.12 -33.26
N ASN A 435 -16.82 -64.74 -33.19
CA ASN A 435 -16.00 -64.46 -34.37
C ASN A 435 -14.66 -65.23 -34.37
N SER A 436 -14.74 -66.57 -34.44
CA SER A 436 -13.65 -67.39 -34.97
C SER A 436 -13.89 -67.68 -36.44
N SER A 437 -13.58 -66.75 -37.34
CA SER A 437 -13.13 -67.07 -38.71
C SER A 437 -12.89 -65.80 -39.55
N THR A 438 -11.72 -65.79 -40.18
CA THR A 438 -11.35 -65.05 -41.39
C THR A 438 -10.90 -63.59 -41.27
N GLN A 439 -9.61 -63.43 -41.59
CA GLN A 439 -8.86 -62.19 -41.84
C GLN A 439 -9.53 -61.30 -42.89
N ILE A 440 -9.57 -59.98 -42.65
CA ILE A 440 -9.44 -58.95 -43.69
C ILE A 440 -8.64 -57.77 -43.11
N LYS A 441 -7.54 -57.40 -43.79
CA LYS A 441 -6.77 -56.16 -43.62
C LYS A 441 -7.47 -55.04 -44.41
N PHE A 442 -7.67 -53.84 -43.84
CA PHE A 442 -7.70 -52.53 -44.53
C PHE A 442 -7.55 -51.44 -43.45
N ASP A 443 -6.45 -50.69 -43.39
CA ASP A 443 -6.03 -49.49 -44.15
C ASP A 443 -6.63 -48.17 -43.60
N LYS A 444 -5.75 -47.22 -43.29
CA LYS A 444 -5.94 -46.19 -42.25
C LYS A 444 -5.90 -44.79 -42.84
N SER A 445 -6.85 -44.45 -43.73
CA SER A 445 -6.88 -43.16 -44.42
C SER A 445 -8.23 -42.41 -44.38
N GLU A 446 -9.22 -42.84 -43.59
CA GLU A 446 -10.57 -42.22 -43.63
C GLU A 446 -11.01 -41.46 -42.36
N LEU A 447 -10.10 -41.15 -41.43
CA LEU A 447 -10.42 -40.48 -40.16
C LEU A 447 -9.98 -39.02 -40.06
N VAL A 448 -9.51 -38.42 -41.16
CA VAL A 448 -9.10 -37.00 -41.19
C VAL A 448 -10.20 -36.06 -41.71
N ASP A 449 -11.24 -36.58 -42.36
CA ASP A 449 -12.25 -35.72 -43.03
C ASP A 449 -13.57 -35.50 -42.26
N GLN A 450 -13.77 -36.11 -41.09
CA GLN A 450 -15.00 -35.87 -40.29
C GLN A 450 -14.89 -34.77 -39.22
N ASN A 451 -13.68 -34.31 -38.88
CA ASN A 451 -13.51 -33.23 -37.88
C ASN A 451 -13.55 -31.81 -38.45
N LYS A 452 -13.73 -31.67 -39.78
CA LYS A 452 -13.83 -30.35 -40.44
C LYS A 452 -15.27 -29.88 -40.66
N ALA A 453 -16.26 -30.76 -40.51
CA ALA A 453 -17.68 -30.46 -40.76
C ALA A 453 -18.47 -30.04 -39.51
N LEU A 454 -17.85 -29.97 -38.32
CA LEU A 454 -18.52 -29.62 -37.05
C LEU A 454 -18.12 -28.25 -36.48
N MET A 455 -17.35 -27.44 -37.23
CA MET A 455 -16.90 -26.10 -36.80
C MET A 455 -17.47 -24.94 -37.64
N GLU A 456 -18.43 -25.19 -38.54
CA GLU A 456 -19.09 -24.13 -39.31
C GLU A 456 -20.51 -23.75 -38.85
N ASP A 457 -21.07 -24.41 -37.82
CA ASP A 457 -22.43 -24.11 -37.30
C ASP A 457 -22.46 -23.31 -35.99
N PHE A 458 -21.41 -22.54 -35.67
CA PHE A 458 -21.43 -21.59 -34.54
C PHE A 458 -20.79 -20.23 -34.90
N ILE A 459 -21.33 -19.60 -35.96
CA ILE A 459 -21.34 -18.15 -36.16
C ILE A 459 -22.78 -17.69 -36.36
#